data_AF-A0A9P5N5A3-F1
#
_entry.id   AF-A0A9P5N5A3-F1
#
_cell.length_a   1.000
_cell.length_b   1.000
_cell.length_c   1.000
_cell.angle_alpha   90.00
_cell.angle_beta   90.00
_cell.angle_gamma   90.00
#
_symmetry.space_group_name_H-M   'P 1'
#
loop_
_entity.id
_entity.type
_entity.pdbx_description
1 polymer ?
#
loop_
_entity_poly.entity_id
_entity_poly.type
_entity_poly.pdbx_seq_one_letter_code
_entity_poly.pdbx_strand_id
1 'polypeptide(L)'
;MRLITILVLPFLLAGQAALALNIVIGGSIGNVTADNFLTVQDSGLTSQCETDCGPATTAIQTCDDDDGCLCSNDTVTAITACQQCYFTTIIHGNRRMPDPRAGSTPALAAYVAACQASPANVTVPATDAVLQLPPGWDGPTGVHLNLGETILYVMTGAIIGVGSLGIICTM
;
A
#
# COMPACT_ATOMS: atom_id res chain seq x y z
N MET A 1 11.17 -26.61 -48.55
CA MET A 1 10.04 -25.83 -47.99
C MET A 1 9.71 -26.26 -46.55
N ARG A 2 10.70 -26.30 -45.64
CA ARG A 2 10.49 -26.64 -44.21
C ARG A 2 11.17 -25.68 -43.23
N LEU A 3 11.83 -24.62 -43.72
CA LEU A 3 12.65 -23.71 -42.90
C LEU A 3 12.00 -22.33 -42.64
N ILE A 4 10.86 -22.03 -43.26
CA ILE A 4 10.25 -20.68 -43.22
C ILE A 4 9.25 -20.53 -42.05
N THR A 5 8.77 -21.63 -41.46
CA THR A 5 7.71 -21.59 -40.44
C THR A 5 8.21 -21.27 -39.02
N ILE A 6 9.52 -21.24 -38.76
CA ILE A 6 10.07 -21.06 -37.40
C ILE A 6 10.31 -19.57 -37.05
N LEU A 7 10.32 -18.68 -38.04
CA LEU A 7 10.72 -17.26 -37.84
C LEU A 7 9.56 -16.30 -37.55
N VAL A 8 8.30 -16.77 -37.58
CA VAL A 8 7.11 -15.91 -37.38
C VAL A 8 6.62 -15.90 -35.93
N LEU A 9 6.97 -16.92 -35.13
CA LEU A 9 6.49 -17.04 -33.75
C LEU A 9 7.07 -16.02 -32.73
N PRO A 10 8.35 -15.59 -32.80
CA PRO A 10 8.88 -14.67 -31.78
C PRO A 10 8.40 -13.21 -31.95
N PHE A 11 7.88 -12.82 -33.11
CA PHE A 11 7.35 -11.47 -33.33
C PHE A 11 5.93 -11.27 -32.80
N LEU A 12 5.14 -12.34 -32.65
CA LEU A 12 3.79 -12.27 -32.06
C LEU A 12 3.82 -12.20 -30.52
N LEU A 13 4.83 -12.79 -29.86
CA LEU A 13 4.97 -12.69 -28.40
C LEU A 13 5.58 -11.36 -27.93
N ALA A 14 6.40 -10.70 -28.75
CA ALA A 14 6.99 -9.40 -28.39
C ALA A 14 5.97 -8.24 -28.40
N GLY A 15 4.84 -8.40 -29.08
CA GLY A 15 3.77 -7.40 -29.11
C GLY A 15 2.88 -7.38 -27.86
N GLN A 16 2.85 -8.47 -27.09
CA GLN A 16 2.02 -8.57 -25.87
C GLN A 16 2.69 -7.89 -24.66
N ALA A 17 4.02 -7.83 -24.61
CA ALA A 17 4.74 -7.15 -23.53
C ALA A 17 4.67 -5.61 -23.59
N ALA A 18 4.15 -5.03 -24.68
CA ALA A 18 4.09 -3.58 -24.89
C ALA A 18 2.74 -2.96 -24.48
N LEU A 19 1.75 -3.77 -24.10
CA LEU A 19 0.41 -3.33 -23.67
C LEU A 19 0.15 -3.58 -22.18
N ALA A 20 1.16 -3.99 -21.43
CA ALA A 20 1.03 -4.12 -19.98
C ALA A 20 1.00 -2.74 -19.33
N LEU A 21 0.06 -2.54 -18.40
CA LEU A 21 -0.09 -1.30 -17.62
C LEU A 21 1.24 -0.95 -16.94
N ASN A 22 1.82 0.18 -17.36
CA ASN A 22 3.11 0.63 -16.85
C ASN A 22 2.94 1.60 -15.68
N ILE A 23 3.26 1.12 -14.47
CA ILE A 23 3.09 1.88 -13.23
C ILE A 23 4.46 2.45 -12.82
N VAL A 24 4.57 3.78 -12.81
CA VAL A 24 5.82 4.47 -12.45
C VAL A 24 5.82 4.77 -10.96
N ILE A 25 6.53 3.96 -10.18
CA ILE A 25 6.64 4.17 -8.73
C ILE A 25 7.95 4.92 -8.48
N GLY A 26 7.84 6.13 -7.90
CA GLY A 26 9.00 6.95 -7.59
C GLY A 26 10.03 6.21 -6.70
N GLY A 27 11.32 6.49 -6.90
CA GLY A 27 12.42 5.85 -6.17
C GLY A 27 13.29 4.96 -7.06
N SER A 28 13.94 3.95 -6.46
CA SER A 28 14.89 3.05 -7.14
C SER A 28 14.24 1.89 -7.91
N ILE A 29 12.92 1.71 -7.83
CA ILE A 29 12.20 0.60 -8.46
C ILE A 29 11.84 0.92 -9.92
N GLY A 30 11.51 2.18 -10.22
CA GLY A 30 11.18 2.61 -11.57
C GLY A 30 9.83 2.09 -12.06
N ASN A 31 9.82 1.59 -13.30
CA ASN A 31 8.62 1.14 -13.99
C ASN A 31 8.29 -0.31 -13.63
N VAL A 32 7.04 -0.57 -13.24
CA VAL A 32 6.60 -1.91 -12.89
C VAL A 32 5.26 -2.27 -13.52
N THR A 33 5.13 -3.54 -13.90
CA THR A 33 3.89 -4.10 -14.46
C THR A 33 2.86 -4.38 -13.36
N ALA A 34 1.59 -4.53 -13.77
CA ALA A 34 0.48 -4.83 -12.88
C ALA A 34 0.69 -6.13 -12.07
N ASP A 35 1.15 -7.22 -12.69
CA ASP A 35 1.43 -8.49 -12.00
C ASP A 35 2.45 -8.35 -10.88
N ASN A 36 3.47 -7.53 -11.17
CA ASN A 36 4.50 -7.30 -10.19
C ASN A 36 4.01 -6.36 -9.10
N PHE A 37 2.95 -5.54 -9.30
CA PHE A 37 2.49 -4.47 -8.38
C PHE A 37 2.35 -4.94 -6.93
N LEU A 38 1.75 -6.11 -6.75
CA LEU A 38 1.50 -6.71 -5.44
C LEU A 38 2.59 -7.68 -4.97
N THR A 39 3.62 -7.91 -5.79
CA THR A 39 4.74 -8.79 -5.46
C THR A 39 5.71 -8.04 -4.54
N VAL A 40 5.63 -8.33 -3.24
CA VAL A 40 6.47 -7.75 -2.18
C VAL A 40 7.42 -8.84 -1.68
N GLN A 41 8.70 -8.50 -1.40
CA GLN A 41 9.70 -9.48 -0.96
C GLN A 41 9.58 -9.89 0.53
N ASP A 42 8.63 -9.32 1.27
CA ASP A 42 8.42 -9.60 2.69
C ASP A 42 7.37 -10.71 2.88
N SER A 43 7.85 -11.93 3.08
CA SER A 43 7.01 -13.11 3.33
C SER A 43 6.08 -12.97 4.56
N GLY A 44 6.44 -12.14 5.53
CA GLY A 44 5.61 -11.89 6.71
C GLY A 44 4.39 -11.03 6.37
N LEU A 45 4.57 -10.02 5.52
CA LEU A 45 3.47 -9.19 5.02
C LEU A 45 2.56 -9.99 4.08
N THR A 46 3.13 -10.75 3.16
CA THR A 46 2.34 -11.55 2.20
C THR A 46 1.48 -12.60 2.91
N SER A 47 2.00 -13.25 3.95
CA SER A 47 1.23 -14.24 4.72
C SER A 47 0.16 -13.61 5.61
N GLN A 48 0.42 -12.43 6.20
CA GLN A 48 -0.56 -11.76 7.05
C GLN A 48 -1.71 -11.12 6.26
N CYS A 49 -1.44 -10.68 5.03
CA CYS A 49 -2.42 -10.02 4.18
C CYS A 49 -2.95 -10.91 3.04
N GLU A 50 -2.69 -12.22 3.07
CA GLU A 50 -3.09 -13.14 2.00
C GLU A 50 -4.60 -13.09 1.72
N THR A 51 -5.43 -12.99 2.75
CA THR A 51 -6.89 -12.91 2.62
C THR A 51 -7.34 -11.67 1.85
N ASP A 52 -6.70 -10.52 2.09
CA ASP A 52 -7.05 -9.24 1.46
C ASP A 52 -6.37 -9.08 0.08
N CYS A 53 -5.20 -9.69 -0.10
CA CYS A 53 -4.42 -9.62 -1.34
C CYS A 53 -4.77 -10.69 -2.36
N GLY A 54 -5.26 -11.85 -1.94
CA GLY A 54 -5.66 -12.96 -2.82
C GLY A 54 -6.68 -12.55 -3.90
N PRO A 55 -7.77 -11.83 -3.56
CA PRO A 55 -8.71 -11.31 -4.55
C PRO A 55 -8.06 -10.36 -5.56
N ALA A 56 -7.16 -9.50 -5.10
CA ALA A 56 -6.47 -8.53 -5.96
C ALA A 56 -5.51 -9.22 -6.93
N THR A 57 -4.72 -10.19 -6.47
CA THR A 57 -3.84 -11.01 -7.33
C THR A 57 -4.64 -11.80 -8.34
N THR A 58 -5.78 -12.38 -7.92
CA THR A 58 -6.66 -13.12 -8.83
C THR A 58 -7.28 -12.21 -9.88
N ALA A 59 -7.73 -11.01 -9.50
CA ALA A 59 -8.27 -10.02 -10.42
C ALA A 59 -7.24 -9.61 -11.47
N ILE A 60 -6.00 -9.29 -11.05
CA ILE A 60 -4.91 -8.94 -11.96
C ILE A 60 -4.63 -10.08 -12.95
N GLN A 61 -4.50 -11.31 -12.46
CA GLN A 61 -4.26 -12.49 -13.31
C GLN A 61 -5.41 -12.77 -14.28
N THR A 62 -6.65 -12.53 -13.85
CA THR A 62 -7.85 -12.74 -14.69
C THR A 62 -7.93 -11.71 -15.81
N CYS A 63 -7.38 -10.51 -15.59
CA CYS A 63 -7.40 -9.43 -16.57
C CYS A 63 -6.40 -9.62 -17.72
N ASP A 64 -5.38 -10.48 -17.60
CA ASP A 64 -4.44 -10.84 -18.68
C ASP A 64 -3.91 -9.63 -19.48
N ASP A 65 -3.40 -8.62 -18.77
CA ASP A 65 -2.91 -7.34 -19.32
C ASP A 65 -3.97 -6.45 -20.03
N ASP A 66 -5.26 -6.73 -19.89
CA ASP A 66 -6.33 -5.83 -20.34
C ASP A 66 -6.43 -4.61 -19.39
N ASP A 67 -5.93 -3.46 -19.86
CA ASP A 67 -5.99 -2.18 -19.14
C ASP A 67 -7.40 -1.80 -18.67
N GLY A 68 -8.45 -2.12 -19.43
CA GLY A 68 -9.83 -1.83 -19.05
C GLY A 68 -10.28 -2.68 -17.85
N CYS A 69 -9.85 -3.93 -17.80
CA CYS A 69 -10.10 -4.83 -16.68
C CYS A 69 -9.23 -4.48 -15.45
N LEU A 70 -7.94 -4.21 -15.66
CA LEU A 70 -6.99 -3.84 -14.61
C LEU A 70 -7.38 -2.53 -13.92
N CYS A 71 -7.98 -1.61 -14.67
CA CYS A 71 -8.44 -0.32 -14.18
C CYS A 71 -9.92 -0.30 -13.79
N SER A 72 -10.59 -1.45 -13.79
CA SER A 72 -11.95 -1.55 -13.31
C SER A 72 -12.05 -1.20 -11.82
N ASN A 73 -13.19 -0.67 -11.41
CA ASN A 73 -13.41 -0.27 -10.02
C ASN A 73 -13.23 -1.45 -9.04
N ASP A 74 -13.63 -2.65 -9.45
CA ASP A 74 -13.51 -3.87 -8.64
C ASP A 74 -12.04 -4.24 -8.43
N THR A 75 -11.23 -4.21 -9.49
CA THR A 75 -9.79 -4.49 -9.42
C THR A 75 -9.07 -3.45 -8.55
N VAL A 76 -9.35 -2.16 -8.74
CA VAL A 76 -8.72 -1.10 -7.94
C VAL A 76 -9.14 -1.21 -6.47
N THR A 77 -10.41 -1.48 -6.19
CA THR A 77 -10.88 -1.66 -4.81
C THR A 77 -10.17 -2.83 -4.13
N ALA A 78 -10.00 -3.95 -4.83
CA ALA A 78 -9.26 -5.11 -4.32
C ALA A 78 -7.79 -4.77 -4.06
N ILE A 79 -7.13 -4.06 -4.99
CA ILE A 79 -5.74 -3.61 -4.83
C ILE A 79 -5.61 -2.67 -3.63
N THR A 80 -6.52 -1.70 -3.48
CA THR A 80 -6.54 -0.78 -2.34
C THR A 80 -6.74 -1.52 -1.03
N ALA A 81 -7.61 -2.53 -0.97
CA ALA A 81 -7.82 -3.35 0.22
C ALA A 81 -6.54 -4.11 0.64
N CYS A 82 -5.85 -4.73 -0.33
CA CYS A 82 -4.56 -5.36 -0.09
C CYS A 82 -3.52 -4.37 0.47
N GLN A 83 -3.43 -3.19 -0.15
CA GLN A 83 -2.51 -2.13 0.25
C GLN A 83 -2.84 -1.56 1.63
N GLN A 84 -4.14 -1.50 1.99
CA GLN A 84 -4.60 -1.14 3.32
C GLN A 84 -4.15 -2.15 4.37
N CYS A 85 -4.21 -3.46 4.07
CA CYS A 85 -3.68 -4.47 4.98
C CYS A 85 -2.18 -4.32 5.18
N TYR A 86 -1.39 -4.12 4.11
CA TYR A 86 0.05 -3.89 4.23
C TYR A 86 0.36 -2.66 5.08
N PHE A 87 -0.32 -1.55 4.84
CA PHE A 87 -0.15 -0.32 5.59
C PHE A 87 -0.45 -0.50 7.09
N THR A 88 -1.61 -1.09 7.42
CA THR A 88 -2.00 -1.38 8.80
C THR A 88 -1.00 -2.32 9.48
N THR A 89 -0.54 -3.36 8.79
CA THR A 89 0.42 -4.34 9.32
C THR A 89 1.78 -3.71 9.62
N ILE A 90 2.29 -2.86 8.73
CA ILE A 90 3.55 -2.13 8.92
C ILE A 90 3.44 -1.18 10.13
N ILE A 91 2.31 -0.47 10.24
CA ILE A 91 2.02 0.43 11.36
C ILE A 91 1.96 -0.33 12.68
N HIS A 92 1.18 -1.41 12.76
CA HIS A 92 1.04 -2.22 13.98
C HIS A 92 2.37 -2.84 14.40
N GLY A 93 3.20 -3.25 13.44
CA GLY A 93 4.52 -3.78 13.71
C GLY A 93 5.57 -2.72 14.05
N ASN A 94 5.25 -1.41 13.95
CA ASN A 94 6.19 -0.29 14.03
C ASN A 94 7.48 -0.55 13.21
N ARG A 95 7.31 -1.06 11.99
CA ARG A 95 8.43 -1.45 11.12
C ARG A 95 8.68 -0.34 10.11
N ARG A 96 9.91 -0.25 9.63
CA ARG A 96 10.17 0.54 8.41
C ARG A 96 9.55 -0.18 7.22
N MET A 97 9.00 0.61 6.30
CA MET A 97 8.47 0.11 5.03
C MET A 97 9.58 -0.68 4.30
N PRO A 98 9.42 -2.01 4.11
CA PRO A 98 10.47 -2.84 3.52
C PRO A 98 10.57 -2.64 2.01
N ASP A 99 9.45 -2.28 1.37
CA ASP A 99 9.33 -2.07 -0.06
C ASP A 99 8.45 -0.82 -0.30
N PRO A 100 8.87 0.16 -1.13
CA PRO A 100 8.11 1.38 -1.41
C PRO A 100 6.75 1.15 -2.11
N ARG A 101 6.44 -0.10 -2.47
CA ARG A 101 5.18 -0.52 -3.10
C ARG A 101 4.16 -1.04 -2.10
N ALA A 102 4.61 -1.45 -0.90
CA ALA A 102 3.77 -2.07 0.12
C ALA A 102 3.21 -1.02 1.08
N GLY A 103 1.89 -0.84 1.11
CA GLY A 103 1.21 0.12 1.97
C GLY A 103 1.51 1.58 1.63
N SER A 104 1.68 1.89 0.34
CA SER A 104 2.18 3.18 -0.13
C SER A 104 1.13 3.94 -0.93
N THR A 105 0.61 5.03 -0.38
CA THR A 105 -0.31 5.94 -1.09
C THR A 105 0.30 6.48 -2.40
N PRO A 106 1.59 6.85 -2.48
CA PRO A 106 2.22 7.22 -3.75
C PRO A 106 2.20 6.10 -4.80
N ALA A 107 2.37 4.83 -4.40
CA ALA A 107 2.29 3.71 -5.33
C ALA A 107 0.86 3.52 -5.86
N LEU A 108 -0.15 3.70 -5.00
CA LEU A 108 -1.56 3.65 -5.38
C LEU A 108 -1.95 4.80 -6.33
N ALA A 109 -1.45 6.01 -6.06
CA ALA A 109 -1.64 7.15 -6.93
C ALA A 109 -0.97 6.93 -8.32
N ALA A 110 0.20 6.29 -8.34
CA ALA A 110 0.86 5.91 -9.59
C ALA A 110 0.04 4.88 -10.39
N TYR A 111 -0.60 3.92 -9.71
CA TYR A 111 -1.50 2.96 -10.35
C TYR A 111 -2.70 3.67 -11.01
N VAL A 112 -3.36 4.57 -10.28
CA VAL A 112 -4.48 5.36 -10.82
C VAL A 112 -4.04 6.25 -11.98
N ALA A 113 -2.87 6.88 -11.87
CA ALA A 113 -2.32 7.69 -12.96
C ALA A 113 -2.02 6.84 -14.20
N ALA A 114 -1.50 5.61 -14.02
CA ALA A 114 -1.30 4.67 -15.12
C ALA A 114 -2.62 4.29 -15.78
N CYS A 115 -3.69 4.08 -15.00
CA CYS A 115 -5.02 3.81 -15.53
C CYS A 115 -5.59 4.94 -16.37
N GLN A 116 -5.38 6.19 -15.97
CA GLN A 116 -5.76 7.36 -16.77
C GLN A 116 -4.90 7.50 -18.04
N ALA A 117 -3.62 7.15 -17.96
CA ALA A 117 -2.70 7.21 -19.09
C ALA A 117 -2.84 6.03 -20.07
N SER A 118 -3.52 4.96 -19.67
CA SER A 118 -3.78 3.79 -20.50
C SER A 118 -4.69 4.13 -21.70
N PRO A 119 -4.63 3.36 -22.81
CA PRO A 119 -5.56 3.51 -23.93
C PRO A 119 -7.05 3.36 -23.53
N ALA A 120 -7.33 2.69 -22.41
CA ALA A 120 -8.69 2.56 -21.86
C ALA A 120 -9.20 3.85 -21.20
N ASN A 121 -8.31 4.81 -20.87
CA ASN A 121 -8.61 6.13 -20.32
C ASN A 121 -9.60 6.09 -19.14
N VAL A 122 -9.41 5.12 -18.24
CA VAL A 122 -10.32 4.91 -17.11
C VAL A 122 -9.96 5.90 -16.00
N THR A 123 -10.91 6.76 -15.66
CA THR A 123 -10.75 7.70 -14.55
C THR A 123 -11.20 7.04 -13.26
N VAL A 124 -10.22 6.61 -12.46
CA VAL A 124 -10.48 6.15 -11.10
C VAL A 124 -10.54 7.36 -10.17
N PRO A 125 -11.57 7.48 -9.31
CA PRO A 125 -11.63 8.51 -8.29
C PRO A 125 -10.40 8.48 -7.37
N ALA A 126 -9.78 9.63 -7.13
CA ALA A 126 -8.62 9.72 -6.25
C ALA A 126 -8.92 9.28 -4.81
N THR A 127 -10.19 9.34 -4.39
CA THR A 127 -10.67 8.86 -3.08
C THR A 127 -10.43 7.37 -2.87
N ASP A 128 -10.43 6.59 -3.96
CA ASP A 128 -10.32 5.12 -3.91
C ASP A 128 -8.85 4.67 -3.87
N ALA A 129 -7.91 5.62 -4.02
CA ALA A 129 -6.47 5.42 -3.90
C ALA A 129 -5.88 6.09 -2.65
N VAL A 130 -6.70 6.31 -1.62
CA VAL A 130 -6.23 6.83 -0.31
C VAL A 130 -6.25 5.71 0.71
N LEU A 131 -5.08 5.40 1.27
CA LEU A 131 -4.96 4.53 2.44
C LEU A 131 -5.37 5.30 3.69
N GLN A 132 -6.20 4.66 4.51
CA GLN A 132 -6.67 5.22 5.77
C GLN A 132 -5.80 4.74 6.92
N LEU A 133 -5.68 5.57 7.96
CA LEU A 133 -5.01 5.14 9.18
C LEU A 133 -5.88 4.11 9.90
N PRO A 134 -5.28 3.04 10.43
CA PRO A 134 -6.02 2.05 11.19
C PRO A 134 -6.67 2.71 12.43
N PRO A 135 -7.89 2.28 12.79
CA PRO A 135 -8.58 2.83 13.96
C PRO A 135 -7.74 2.60 15.22
N GLY A 136 -7.50 3.66 15.99
CA GLY A 136 -6.71 3.62 17.23
C GLY A 136 -5.21 3.91 17.08
N TRP A 137 -4.73 4.27 15.88
CA TRP A 137 -3.39 4.79 15.72
C TRP A 137 -3.28 6.26 16.16
N ASP A 138 -2.63 6.51 17.29
CA ASP A 138 -2.43 7.83 17.88
C ASP A 138 -1.07 8.48 17.50
N GLY A 139 -0.46 8.03 16.41
CA GLY A 139 0.80 8.57 15.92
C GLY A 139 2.03 7.72 16.21
N PRO A 140 3.20 8.12 15.68
CA PRO A 140 4.47 7.41 15.86
C PRO A 140 4.97 7.45 17.31
N THR A 141 4.48 8.41 18.09
CA THR A 141 4.74 8.52 19.53
C THR A 141 3.50 8.19 20.33
N GLY A 142 2.52 7.44 19.78
CA GLY A 142 1.27 7.11 20.45
C GLY A 142 1.55 6.55 21.83
N VAL A 143 1.47 7.41 22.85
CA VAL A 143 1.75 7.04 24.22
C VAL A 143 0.48 6.39 24.72
N HIS A 144 0.26 5.14 24.31
CA HIS A 144 -0.73 4.28 24.93
C HIS A 144 -0.20 3.88 26.30
N LEU A 145 -0.25 4.82 27.24
CA LEU A 145 -0.08 4.50 28.66
C LEU A 145 -1.18 3.51 28.98
N ASN A 146 -0.82 2.32 29.45
CA ASN A 146 -1.85 1.45 30.01
C ASN A 146 -2.56 2.20 31.17
N LEU A 147 -3.77 1.75 31.57
CA LEU A 147 -4.53 2.46 32.61
C LEU A 147 -3.69 2.69 33.88
N GLY A 148 -2.86 1.71 34.26
CA GLY A 148 -1.96 1.81 35.41
C GLY A 148 -0.84 2.85 35.23
N GLU A 149 -0.20 2.87 34.07
CA GLU A 149 0.83 3.87 33.75
C GLU A 149 0.25 5.28 33.67
N THR A 150 -0.97 5.42 33.15
CA THR A 150 -1.70 6.69 33.12
C THR A 150 -1.91 7.23 34.54
N ILE A 151 -2.35 6.37 35.46
CA ILE A 151 -2.54 6.74 36.87
C ILE A 151 -1.22 7.21 37.49
N LEU A 152 -0.12 6.47 37.28
CA LEU A 152 1.19 6.84 37.81
C LEU A 152 1.68 8.18 37.25
N TYR A 153 1.49 8.43 35.95
CA TYR A 153 1.87 9.68 35.31
C TYR A 153 1.08 10.87 35.86
N VAL A 154 -0.24 10.72 35.99
CA VAL A 154 -1.12 11.76 36.54
C VAL A 154 -0.79 12.05 38.01
N MET A 155 -0.55 11.00 38.82
CA MET A 155 -0.20 11.16 40.23
C MET A 155 1.14 11.88 40.40
N THR A 156 2.15 11.52 39.62
CA THR A 156 3.46 12.17 39.67
C THR A 156 3.36 13.63 39.23
N GLY A 157 2.62 13.91 38.15
CA GLY A 157 2.35 15.27 37.70
C GLY A 157 1.61 16.11 38.75
N ALA A 158 0.62 15.51 39.44
CA ALA A 158 -0.13 16.19 40.49
C ALA A 158 0.74 16.51 41.72
N ILE A 159 1.59 15.58 42.17
CA ILE A 159 2.51 15.80 43.30
C ILE A 159 3.49 16.93 42.98
N ILE A 160 4.08 16.91 41.77
CA ILE A 160 5.00 17.98 41.34
C ILE A 160 4.25 19.31 41.22
N GLY A 161 3.05 19.32 40.63
CA GLY A 161 2.25 20.53 40.46
C GLY A 161 1.83 21.16 41.79
N VAL A 162 1.32 20.37 42.73
CA VAL A 162 0.93 20.83 44.07
C VAL A 162 2.15 21.28 44.86
N GLY A 163 3.26 20.54 44.80
CA GLY A 163 4.51 20.94 45.46
C GLY A 163 5.04 22.27 44.94
N SER A 164 4.96 22.50 43.62
CA SER A 164 5.39 23.75 42.99
C SER A 164 4.51 24.94 43.42
N LEU A 165 3.19 24.74 43.46
CA LEU A 165 2.25 25.76 43.97
C LEU A 165 2.50 26.07 45.45
N GLY A 166 2.77 25.05 46.26
CA GLY A 166 3.11 25.22 47.67
C GLY A 166 4.34 26.10 47.87
N ILE A 167 5.38 25.93 47.04
CA ILE A 167 6.58 26.79 47.09
C ILE A 167 6.23 28.23 46.72
N ILE A 168 5.48 28.46 45.64
CA ILE A 168 5.11 29.83 45.21
C ILE A 168 4.24 30.54 46.25
N CYS A 169 3.32 29.83 46.89
CA CYS A 169 2.42 30.44 47.89
C CYS A 169 3.06 30.66 49.27
N THR A 170 4.25 30.09 49.53
CA THR A 170 4.98 30.27 50.80
C THR A 170 6.19 31.19 50.69
N MET A 171 6.47 31.72 49.49
CA MET A 171 7.32 32.90 49.28
C MET A 171 6.49 34.18 49.41
#